data_AF-A0AA43HFQ8-F1
#
_entry.id   AF-A0AA43HFQ8-F1
#
_cell.length_a   1.000
_cell.length_b   1.000
_cell.length_c   1.000
_cell.angle_alpha   90.00
_cell.angle_beta   90.00
_cell.angle_gamma   90.00
#
_symmetry.space_group_name_H-M   'P 1'
#
loop_
_entity.id
_entity.type
_entity.pdbx_description
1 polymer ?
#
loop_
_entity_poly.entity_id
_entity_poly.type
_entity_poly.pdbx_seq_one_letter_code
_entity_poly.pdbx_strand_id
1 'polypeptide(L)'
;MRRRITAHWVFFKSTLSFSIPVMGVLAWLGLGVSAKMPVGVLGWISAVLAYFPVAIILDFLYKELSRKEEYYFYHNLSITRLELWIVSFLLSYSVYLLSFFAHSLWNMASK
;
A
#
# COMPACT_ATOMS: atom_id res chain seq x y z
N MET A 1 -7.29 27.16 1.94
CA MET A 1 -7.67 25.84 1.37
C MET A 1 -6.74 25.31 0.28
N ARG A 2 -6.42 26.07 -0.79
CA ARG A 2 -5.62 25.57 -1.94
C ARG A 2 -4.25 24.97 -1.57
N ARG A 3 -3.54 25.54 -0.59
CA ARG A 3 -2.24 25.04 -0.09
C ARG A 3 -2.33 23.66 0.59
N ARG A 4 -3.42 23.39 1.34
CA ARG A 4 -3.64 22.08 2.01
C ARG A 4 -3.89 20.97 0.99
N ILE A 5 -4.68 21.23 -0.04
CA ILE A 5 -4.97 20.27 -1.13
C ILE A 5 -3.67 19.92 -1.87
N THR A 6 -2.87 20.94 -2.20
CA THR A 6 -1.59 20.76 -2.89
C THR A 6 -0.62 19.92 -2.04
N ALA A 7 -0.56 20.18 -0.73
CA ALA A 7 0.27 19.42 0.20
C ALA A 7 -0.15 17.94 0.28
N HIS A 8 -1.46 17.65 0.36
CA HIS A 8 -1.98 16.28 0.31
C HIS A 8 -1.66 15.59 -1.02
N TRP A 9 -1.74 16.32 -2.13
CA TRP A 9 -1.41 15.78 -3.45
C TRP A 9 0.07 15.42 -3.59
N VAL A 10 0.96 16.26 -3.07
CA VAL A 10 2.40 15.96 -3.03
C VAL A 10 2.68 14.75 -2.15
N PHE A 11 2.06 14.69 -0.96
CA PHE A 11 2.15 13.54 -0.07
C PHE A 11 1.64 12.27 -0.75
N PHE A 12 0.51 12.36 -1.43
CA PHE A 12 -0.11 11.26 -2.17
C PHE A 12 0.83 10.73 -3.26
N LYS A 13 1.38 11.60 -4.11
CA LYS A 13 2.33 11.19 -5.16
C LYS A 13 3.58 10.53 -4.59
N SER A 14 4.16 11.16 -3.56
CA SER A 14 5.36 10.65 -2.89
C SER A 14 5.09 9.28 -2.24
N THR A 15 3.91 9.11 -1.64
CA THR A 15 3.46 7.85 -1.08
C THR A 15 3.23 6.80 -2.17
N LEU A 16 2.54 7.14 -3.25
CA LEU A 16 2.27 6.25 -4.38
C LEU A 16 3.55 5.70 -5.01
N SER A 17 4.56 6.56 -5.23
CA SER A 17 5.83 6.14 -5.82
C SER A 17 6.58 5.09 -4.98
N PHE A 18 6.39 5.09 -3.67
CA PHE A 18 7.02 4.14 -2.75
C PHE A 18 6.14 2.91 -2.48
N SER A 19 4.84 3.12 -2.28
CA SER A 19 3.91 2.04 -1.98
C SER A 19 3.68 1.11 -3.19
N ILE A 20 3.80 1.59 -4.45
CA ILE A 20 3.73 0.74 -5.65
C ILE A 20 4.77 -0.39 -5.64
N PRO A 21 6.09 -0.12 -5.58
CA PRO A 21 7.08 -1.19 -5.60
C PRO A 21 6.99 -2.09 -4.37
N VAL A 22 6.80 -1.54 -3.17
CA VAL A 22 6.73 -2.34 -1.93
C VAL A 22 5.50 -3.26 -1.92
N MET A 23 4.31 -2.71 -2.16
CA MET A 23 3.07 -3.50 -2.16
C MET A 23 3.01 -4.45 -3.35
N GLY A 24 3.51 -4.02 -4.52
CA GLY A 24 3.57 -4.86 -5.71
C GLY A 24 4.45 -6.08 -5.54
N VAL A 25 5.68 -5.90 -5.01
CA VAL A 25 6.61 -7.01 -4.73
C VAL A 25 6.03 -7.95 -3.67
N LEU A 26 5.48 -7.41 -2.58
CA LEU A 26 4.90 -8.24 -1.51
C LEU A 26 3.62 -8.97 -1.93
N ALA A 27 2.79 -8.37 -2.78
CA ALA A 27 1.65 -9.05 -3.40
C ALA A 27 2.11 -10.22 -4.28
N TRP A 28 3.17 -10.03 -5.06
CA TRP A 28 3.78 -11.08 -5.89
C TRP A 28 4.35 -12.23 -5.04
N LEU A 29 5.09 -11.92 -3.98
CA LEU A 29 5.65 -12.92 -3.06
C LEU A 29 4.55 -13.69 -2.33
N GLY A 30 3.51 -12.99 -1.86
CA GLY A 30 2.38 -13.63 -1.19
C GLY A 30 1.66 -14.64 -2.09
N LEU A 31 1.51 -14.31 -3.38
CA LEU A 31 0.89 -15.17 -4.38
C LEU A 31 1.79 -16.34 -4.82
N GLY A 32 3.10 -16.14 -4.90
CA GLY A 32 4.07 -17.22 -5.14
C GLY A 32 4.03 -18.30 -4.05
N VAL A 33 3.73 -17.91 -2.80
CA VAL A 33 3.49 -18.84 -1.69
C VAL A 33 2.08 -19.44 -1.76
N SER A 34 1.07 -18.69 -2.22
CA SER A 34 -0.30 -19.18 -2.43
C SER A 34 -0.50 -20.10 -3.63
N ALA A 35 0.52 -20.34 -4.46
CA ALA A 35 0.48 -21.42 -5.47
C ALA A 35 0.23 -22.82 -4.86
N LYS A 36 0.39 -22.96 -3.53
CA LYS A 36 0.06 -24.16 -2.74
C LYS A 36 -1.29 -24.08 -2.00
N MET A 37 -2.01 -22.96 -2.08
CA MET A 37 -3.29 -22.77 -1.39
C MET A 37 -4.47 -23.22 -2.26
N PRO A 38 -5.57 -23.71 -1.65
CA PRO A 38 -6.74 -24.14 -2.39
C PRO A 38 -7.31 -22.99 -3.24
N VAL A 39 -7.53 -23.27 -4.52
CA VAL A 39 -8.05 -22.32 -5.50
C VAL A 39 -9.48 -21.94 -5.12
N GLY A 40 -9.72 -20.67 -4.78
CA GLY A 40 -11.06 -20.19 -4.38
C GLY A 40 -11.01 -18.98 -3.43
N VAL A 41 -12.18 -18.43 -3.08
CA VAL A 41 -12.33 -17.22 -2.25
C VAL A 41 -11.62 -17.32 -0.90
N LEU A 42 -11.55 -18.51 -0.30
CA LEU A 42 -10.83 -18.75 0.96
C LEU A 42 -9.30 -18.70 0.79
N GLY A 43 -8.77 -19.21 -0.32
CA GLY A 43 -7.35 -19.05 -0.68
C GLY A 43 -7.00 -17.58 -0.94
N TRP A 44 -7.93 -16.83 -1.53
CA TRP A 44 -7.81 -15.38 -1.71
C TRP A 44 -7.74 -14.63 -0.37
N ILE A 45 -8.68 -14.88 0.53
CA ILE A 45 -8.73 -14.19 1.83
C ILE A 45 -7.48 -14.50 2.65
N SER A 46 -7.02 -15.75 2.67
CA SER A 46 -5.83 -16.14 3.42
C SER A 46 -4.54 -15.52 2.87
N ALA A 47 -4.38 -15.42 1.56
CA ALA A 47 -3.23 -14.74 0.93
C ALA A 47 -3.18 -13.24 1.29
N VAL A 48 -4.33 -12.56 1.20
CA VAL A 48 -4.45 -11.14 1.57
C VAL A 48 -4.11 -10.97 3.05
N LEU A 49 -4.74 -11.74 3.95
CA LEU A 49 -4.54 -11.59 5.40
C LEU A 49 -3.12 -11.93 5.86
N ALA A 50 -2.40 -12.81 5.16
CA ALA A 50 -1.05 -13.20 5.55
C ALA A 50 -0.02 -12.09 5.25
N TYR A 51 -0.11 -11.44 4.08
CA TYR A 51 0.95 -10.56 3.58
C TYR A 51 0.59 -9.07 3.65
N PHE A 52 -0.69 -8.73 3.63
CA PHE A 52 -1.14 -7.34 3.73
C PHE A 52 -0.73 -6.65 5.04
N PRO A 53 -0.87 -7.25 6.24
CA PRO A 53 -0.46 -6.60 7.49
C PRO A 53 1.04 -6.31 7.52
N VAL A 54 1.85 -7.26 7.04
CA VAL A 54 3.32 -7.13 6.98
C VAL A 54 3.70 -6.00 6.03
N ALA A 55 3.07 -5.95 4.86
CA ALA A 55 3.33 -4.90 3.87
C ALA A 55 3.00 -3.51 4.42
N ILE A 56 1.87 -3.39 5.10
CA ILE A 56 1.47 -2.13 5.73
C ILE A 56 2.41 -1.72 6.84
N ILE A 57 2.81 -2.65 7.72
CA ILE A 57 3.74 -2.35 8.80
C ILE A 57 5.05 -1.82 8.22
N LEU A 58 5.60 -2.47 7.19
CA LEU A 58 6.84 -2.04 6.54
C LEU A 58 6.70 -0.66 5.87
N ASP A 59 5.59 -0.41 5.17
CA ASP A 59 5.31 0.89 4.54
C ASP A 59 5.19 2.01 5.57
N PHE A 60 4.52 1.76 6.69
CA PHE A 60 4.47 2.71 7.81
C PHE A 60 5.83 2.92 8.46
N LEU A 61 6.58 1.85 8.74
CA LEU A 61 7.87 1.93 9.39
C LEU A 61 8.87 2.70 8.52
N TYR A 62 8.87 2.46 7.22
CA TYR A 62 9.70 3.20 6.27
C TYR A 62 9.37 4.69 6.28
N LYS A 63 8.08 5.06 6.19
CA LYS A 63 7.65 6.47 6.20
C LYS A 63 8.00 7.15 7.53
N GLU A 64 7.83 6.43 8.63
CA GLU A 64 8.17 6.90 9.97
C GLU A 64 9.68 7.15 10.15
N LEU A 65 10.53 6.34 9.52
CA LEU A 65 11.99 6.50 9.59
C LEU A 65 12.53 7.55 8.61
N SER A 66 11.99 7.60 7.39
CA SER A 66 12.53 8.42 6.29
C SER A 66 11.90 9.81 6.18
N ARG A 67 10.69 10.03 6.71
CA ARG A 67 9.90 11.26 6.47
C ARG A 67 9.54 12.02 7.75
N LYS A 68 10.35 11.89 8.80
CA LYS A 68 10.13 12.60 10.08
C LYS A 68 9.99 14.12 9.89
N GLU A 69 10.83 14.71 9.05
CA GLU A 69 10.81 16.15 8.76
C GLU A 69 9.55 16.59 7.99
N GLU A 70 9.05 15.74 7.08
CA GLU A 70 7.82 16.02 6.34
C GLU A 70 6.60 16.10 7.26
N TYR A 71 6.55 15.28 8.33
CA TYR A 71 5.46 15.34 9.31
C TYR A 71 5.38 16.71 10.03
N TYR A 72 6.52 17.35 10.31
CA TYR A 72 6.54 18.69 10.89
C TYR A 72 6.01 19.75 9.90
N PHE A 73 6.34 19.62 8.62
CA PHE A 73 5.81 20.49 7.56
C PHE A 73 4.27 20.39 7.44
N TYR A 74 3.73 19.17 7.44
CA TYR A 74 2.28 18.95 7.35
C TYR A 74 1.54 19.39 8.63
N HIS A 75 2.15 19.23 9.80
CA HIS A 75 1.59 19.71 11.06
C HIS A 75 1.40 21.24 11.04
N ASN A 76 2.36 21.99 10.49
CA ASN A 76 2.26 23.45 10.31
C ASN A 76 1.12 23.88 9.36
N LEU A 77 0.61 22.96 8.54
CA LEU A 77 -0.54 23.18 7.65
C LEU A 77 -1.87 22.71 8.26
N SER A 78 -1.89 22.44 9.57
CA SER A 78 -3.05 21.88 10.29
C SER A 78 -3.52 20.55 9.68
N ILE A 79 -2.57 19.72 9.24
CA ILE A 79 -2.82 18.37 8.78
C ILE A 79 -2.30 17.43 9.88
N THR A 80 -3.18 16.59 10.37
CA THR A 80 -2.85 15.68 11.46
C THR A 80 -2.08 14.48 10.93
N ARG A 81 -1.26 13.89 11.80
CA ARG A 81 -0.55 12.64 11.49
C ARG A 81 -1.51 11.51 11.13
N LEU A 82 -2.66 11.46 11.81
CA LEU A 82 -3.69 10.44 11.64
C LEU A 82 -4.34 10.52 10.24
N GLU A 83 -4.61 11.73 9.74
CA GLU A 83 -5.08 11.93 8.35
C GLU A 83 -4.09 11.37 7.32
N LEU A 84 -2.79 11.66 7.48
CA LEU A 84 -1.74 11.15 6.58
C LEU A 84 -1.61 9.63 6.65
N TRP A 85 -1.83 9.05 7.82
CA TRP A 85 -1.82 7.60 8.02
C TRP A 85 -3.01 6.93 7.34
N ILE A 86 -4.22 7.48 7.48
CA ILE A 86 -5.40 6.96 6.79
C ILE A 86 -5.22 7.02 5.27
N VAL A 87 -4.71 8.15 4.74
CA VAL A 87 -4.44 8.28 3.31
C VAL A 87 -3.41 7.26 2.84
N SER A 88 -2.33 7.06 3.61
CA SER A 88 -1.31 6.05 3.32
C SER A 88 -1.90 4.64 3.32
N PHE A 89 -2.71 4.31 4.31
CA PHE A 89 -3.36 3.01 4.45
C PHE A 89 -4.26 2.70 3.25
N LEU A 90 -5.16 3.62 2.90
CA LEU A 90 -6.10 3.45 1.78
C LEU A 90 -5.37 3.27 0.45
N LEU A 91 -4.29 4.01 0.27
CA LEU A 91 -3.49 4.00 -0.94
C LEU A 91 -2.70 2.68 -1.06
N SER A 92 -2.03 2.26 0.02
CA SER A 92 -1.32 0.98 0.08
C SER A 92 -2.28 -0.21 -0.10
N TYR A 93 -3.48 -0.16 0.48
CA TYR A 93 -4.53 -1.15 0.25
C TYR A 93 -4.98 -1.22 -1.21
N SER A 94 -5.23 -0.06 -1.82
CA SER A 94 -5.67 0.02 -3.22
C SER A 94 -4.62 -0.54 -4.17
N VAL A 95 -3.35 -0.18 -3.96
CA VAL A 95 -2.21 -0.69 -4.75
C VAL A 95 -2.06 -2.21 -4.59
N TYR A 96 -2.18 -2.72 -3.37
CA TYR A 96 -2.08 -4.15 -3.09
C TYR A 96 -3.18 -4.93 -3.82
N LEU A 97 -4.45 -4.48 -3.73
CA LEU A 97 -5.57 -5.10 -4.44
C LEU A 97 -5.39 -5.08 -5.96
N LEU A 98 -4.97 -3.94 -6.53
CA LEU A 98 -4.76 -3.82 -7.98
C LEU A 98 -3.63 -4.74 -8.46
N SER A 99 -2.53 -4.80 -7.71
CA SER A 99 -1.39 -5.66 -8.04
C SER A 99 -1.78 -7.14 -7.98
N PHE A 100 -2.54 -7.51 -6.96
CA PHE A 100 -3.09 -8.86 -6.79
C PHE A 100 -4.04 -9.24 -7.94
N PHE A 101 -4.96 -8.33 -8.30
CA PHE A 101 -5.91 -8.56 -9.40
C PHE A 101 -5.20 -8.67 -10.75
N ALA A 102 -4.25 -7.78 -11.04
CA ALA A 102 -3.43 -7.83 -12.26
C ALA A 102 -2.68 -9.16 -12.39
N HIS A 103 -2.09 -9.66 -11.30
CA HIS A 103 -1.44 -10.97 -11.29
C HIS A 103 -2.43 -12.12 -11.49
N SER A 104 -3.61 -12.07 -10.87
CA SER A 104 -4.64 -13.11 -11.07
C SER A 104 -5.11 -13.20 -12.52
N LEU A 105 -5.28 -12.07 -13.21
CA LEU A 105 -5.63 -12.01 -14.63
C LEU A 105 -4.50 -12.56 -15.50
N TRP A 106 -3.24 -12.23 -15.19
CA TRP A 106 -2.08 -12.77 -15.88
C TRP A 106 -2.06 -14.31 -15.84
N ASN A 107 -2.27 -14.89 -14.66
CA ASN A 107 -2.29 -16.36 -14.49
C ASN A 107 -3.45 -17.05 -15.22
N MET A 108 -4.57 -16.35 -15.45
CA MET A 108 -5.68 -16.86 -16.26
C MET A 108 -5.38 -16.78 -17.75
N ALA A 109 -4.68 -15.74 -18.22
CA ALA A 109 -4.32 -15.58 -19.62
C ALA A 109 -3.17 -16.49 -20.07
N SER A 110 -2.33 -16.96 -19.15
CA SER A 110 -1.18 -17.83 -19.43
C SER A 110 -1.50 -19.34 -19.44
N LYS A 111 -2.76 -19.72 -19.22
CA LYS A 111 -3.24 -21.11 -19.29
C LYS A 111 -4.03 -21.34 -20.56
#